data_AF-A0A6N1XAJ5-F1
#
_entry.id   AF-A0A6N1XAJ5-F1
#
_cell.length_a   1.000
_cell.length_b   1.000
_cell.length_c   1.000
_cell.angle_alpha   90.00
_cell.angle_beta   90.00
_cell.angle_gamma   90.00
#
_symmetry.space_group_name_H-M   'P 1'
#
loop_
_entity.id
_entity.type
_entity.pdbx_description
1 polymer ?
#
loop_
_entity_poly.entity_id
_entity_poly.type
_entity_poly.pdbx_seq_one_letter_code
_entity_poly.pdbx_strand_id
1 'polypeptide(L)'
;MDIPVALARRAAQVAAEGGFAADFDGVVTSPCISVCRMTADRSHCQGCFRTLEELRAWGKADAATRQAIWVKLLERAGVAHPAQVVSS
;
A
#
# COMPACT_ATOMS: atom_id res chain seq x y z
N MET A 1 -13.66 10.41 -8.04
CA MET A 1 -12.25 9.99 -7.88
C MET A 1 -12.23 8.49 -7.99
N ASP A 2 -11.47 7.95 -8.94
CA ASP A 2 -11.32 6.52 -9.11
C ASP A 2 -10.29 6.01 -8.09
N ILE A 3 -10.75 5.20 -7.11
CA ILE A 3 -9.94 4.74 -5.99
C ILE A 3 -8.78 3.85 -6.44
N PRO A 4 -9.00 2.80 -7.26
CA PRO A 4 -7.91 2.00 -7.82
C PRO A 4 -6.85 2.85 -8.53
N VAL A 5 -7.27 3.82 -9.36
CA VAL A 5 -6.33 4.72 -10.07
C VAL A 5 -5.54 5.59 -9.09
N ALA A 6 -6.18 6.15 -8.05
CA ALA A 6 -5.51 6.96 -7.04
C ALA A 6 -4.49 6.13 -6.24
N LEU A 7 -4.84 4.89 -5.88
CA LEU A 7 -3.93 3.97 -5.20
C LEU A 7 -2.75 3.57 -6.08
N ALA A 8 -2.99 3.29 -7.37
CA ALA A 8 -1.93 2.97 -8.32
C ALA A 8 -0.92 4.12 -8.46
N ARG A 9 -1.41 5.37 -8.54
CA ARG A 9 -0.53 6.56 -8.55
C ARG A 9 0.27 6.67 -7.26
N ARG A 10 -0.34 6.39 -6.11
CA ARG A 10 0.36 6.40 -4.82
C ARG A 10 1.45 5.32 -4.78
N ALA A 11 1.15 4.12 -5.26
CA ALA A 11 2.13 3.03 -5.36
C ALA A 11 3.31 3.44 -6.26
N ALA A 12 3.05 4.06 -7.41
CA ALA A 12 4.11 4.55 -8.29
C ALA A 12 5.01 5.60 -7.63
N GLN A 13 4.46 6.50 -6.81
CA GLN A 13 5.25 7.44 -6.02
C GLN A 13 6.18 6.73 -5.02
N VAL A 14 5.65 5.78 -4.26
CA VAL A 14 6.46 5.00 -3.30
C VAL A 14 7.55 4.21 -4.01
N ALA A 15 7.27 3.69 -5.21
CA ALA A 15 8.28 3.04 -6.04
C ALA A 15 9.39 4.00 -6.47
N ALA A 16 9.03 5.22 -6.90
CA ALA A 16 10.01 6.26 -7.26
C ALA A 16 10.86 6.72 -6.07
N GLU A 17 10.32 6.63 -4.85
CA GLU A 17 11.06 6.87 -3.60
C GLU A 17 11.97 5.69 -3.20
N GLY A 18 11.95 4.58 -3.93
CA GLY A 18 12.71 3.36 -3.61
C GLY A 18 12.06 2.49 -2.53
N GLY A 19 10.84 2.79 -2.09
CA GLY A 19 10.18 2.12 -0.96
C GLY A 19 9.88 0.63 -1.15
N PHE A 20 10.11 0.09 -2.35
CA PHE A 20 10.01 -1.34 -2.66
C PHE A 20 11.36 -2.02 -2.93
N ALA A 21 12.48 -1.31 -2.82
CA ALA A 21 13.80 -1.92 -2.95
C ALA A 21 14.09 -2.86 -1.78
N ALA A 22 14.82 -3.95 -2.05
CA ALA A 22 15.12 -4.99 -1.07
C ALA A 22 16.09 -4.51 0.03
N ASP A 23 16.94 -3.54 -0.31
CA ASP A 23 17.93 -2.89 0.54
C ASP A 23 17.47 -1.52 1.06
N PHE A 24 16.17 -1.21 0.98
CA PHE A 24 15.63 0.06 1.45
C PHE A 24 15.70 0.18 2.98
N ASP A 25 16.56 1.09 3.46
CA ASP A 25 16.78 1.39 4.88
C ASP A 25 15.89 2.54 5.42
N GLY A 26 15.12 3.16 4.52
CA GLY A 26 14.23 4.26 4.83
C GLY A 26 12.83 3.87 5.34
N VAL A 27 12.00 4.88 5.56
CA VAL A 27 10.61 4.74 5.99
C VAL A 27 9.73 4.48 4.77
N VAL A 28 9.21 3.27 4.60
CA VAL A 28 8.27 2.98 3.51
C VAL A 28 7.01 3.82 3.69
N THR A 29 6.72 4.62 2.67
CA THR A 29 5.65 5.61 2.65
C THR A 29 4.26 4.96 2.72
N SER A 30 3.34 5.62 3.45
CA SER A 30 1.99 5.11 3.69
C SER A 30 1.12 5.03 2.42
N PRO A 31 0.31 3.95 2.26
CA PRO A 31 -0.65 3.79 1.15
C PRO A 31 -1.89 4.68 1.28
N CYS A 32 -2.00 5.49 2.34
CA CYS A 32 -3.16 6.34 2.54
C CYS A 32 -3.29 7.39 1.44
N ILE A 33 -4.47 7.45 0.80
CA ILE A 33 -4.86 8.47 -0.19
C ILE A 33 -5.86 9.48 0.40
N SER A 34 -5.87 9.64 1.72
CA SER A 34 -6.80 10.51 2.47
C SER A 34 -8.28 10.17 2.31
N VAL A 35 -8.59 8.94 1.89
CA VAL A 35 -9.93 8.35 1.93
C VAL A 35 -9.96 7.32 3.05
N CYS A 36 -10.50 7.70 4.20
CA CYS A 36 -10.63 6.82 5.37
C CYS A 36 -12.09 6.43 5.57
N ARG A 37 -12.46 5.27 5.00
CA ARG A 37 -13.78 4.67 5.19
C ARG A 37 -13.62 3.16 5.24
N MET A 38 -14.09 2.52 6.30
CA MET A 38 -14.11 1.06 6.35
C MET A 38 -15.22 0.51 5.43
N THR A 39 -15.02 -0.67 4.88
CA THR A 39 -16.12 -1.48 4.33
C THR A 39 -17.18 -1.75 5.40
N ALA A 40 -18.40 -2.09 4.98
CA ALA A 40 -19.52 -2.34 5.90
C ALA A 40 -19.22 -3.50 6.86
N ASP A 41 -18.53 -4.54 6.38
CA ASP A 41 -18.07 -5.69 7.15
C ASP A 41 -16.78 -5.43 7.95
N ARG A 42 -16.19 -4.23 7.84
CA ARG A 42 -14.92 -3.82 8.46
C ARG A 42 -13.71 -4.68 8.07
N SER A 43 -13.77 -5.39 6.95
CA SER A 43 -12.64 -6.19 6.44
C SER A 43 -11.45 -5.30 6.04
N HIS A 44 -11.69 -4.14 5.42
CA HIS A 44 -10.62 -3.23 5.03
C HIS A 44 -11.06 -1.76 4.85
N CYS A 45 -10.09 -0.87 4.71
CA CYS A 45 -10.29 0.51 4.30
C CYS A 45 -10.59 0.58 2.79
N GLN A 46 -11.71 1.19 2.40
CA GLN A 46 -12.08 1.38 0.99
C GLN A 46 -11.07 2.22 0.20
N GLY A 47 -10.27 3.07 0.84
CA GLY A 47 -9.29 3.93 0.15
C GLY A 47 -7.90 3.30 0.01
N CYS A 48 -7.33 2.82 1.11
CA CYS A 48 -5.96 2.27 1.14
C CYS A 48 -5.91 0.75 1.23
N PHE A 49 -7.06 0.07 1.26
CA PHE A 49 -7.23 -1.38 1.32
C PHE A 49 -6.62 -2.09 2.50
N ARG A 50 -5.96 -1.40 3.43
CA ARG A 50 -5.45 -1.97 4.69
C ARG A 50 -6.57 -2.46 5.60
N THR A 51 -6.34 -3.58 6.29
CA THR A 51 -7.20 -4.06 7.39
C THR A 51 -6.99 -3.22 8.65
N LEU A 52 -7.87 -3.39 9.65
CA LEU A 52 -7.69 -2.75 10.95
C LEU A 52 -6.40 -3.19 11.67
N GLU A 53 -5.96 -4.43 11.48
CA GLU A 53 -4.71 -4.93 12.06
C GLU A 53 -3.50 -4.26 11.44
N GLU A 54 -3.48 -4.15 10.10
CA GLU A 54 -2.41 -3.47 9.37
C GLU A 54 -2.37 -1.98 9.69
N LEU A 55 -3.51 -1.34 9.88
CA LEU A 55 -3.61 0.06 10.31
C LEU A 55 -2.98 0.27 11.70
N ARG A 56 -3.24 -0.63 12.66
CA ARG A 56 -2.65 -0.57 14.02
C ARG A 56 -1.15 -0.88 14.01
N ALA A 57 -0.74 -1.87 13.22
CA ALA A 57 0.66 -2.30 13.14
C ALA A 57 1.56 -1.27 12.46
N TRP A 58 1.02 -0.45 11.54
CA TRP A 58 1.79 0.43 10.65
C TRP A 58 2.85 1.29 11.34
N GLY A 59 2.49 1.95 12.44
CA GLY A 59 3.41 2.85 13.15
C GLY A 59 4.64 2.16 13.75
N LYS A 60 4.56 0.85 13.98
CA LYS A 60 5.64 0.02 14.55
C LYS A 60 6.28 -0.92 13.54
N ALA A 61 5.72 -1.00 12.33
CA ALA A 61 6.22 -1.87 11.28
C ALA A 61 7.55 -1.38 10.72
N ASP A 62 8.48 -2.30 10.51
CA ASP A 62 9.73 -2.08 9.77
C ASP A 62 9.47 -2.01 8.24
N ALA A 63 10.51 -1.71 7.46
CA ALA A 63 10.40 -1.58 6.00
C ALA A 63 9.86 -2.86 5.35
N ALA A 64 10.39 -4.02 5.73
CA ALA A 64 9.97 -5.32 5.20
C ALA A 64 8.48 -5.60 5.47
N THR A 65 8.01 -5.34 6.69
CA THR A 65 6.59 -5.50 7.06
C THR A 65 5.71 -4.54 6.27
N ARG A 66 6.13 -3.29 6.08
CA ARG A 66 5.37 -2.30 5.30
C ARG A 66 5.30 -2.67 3.83
N GLN A 67 6.38 -3.19 3.24
CA GLN A 67 6.39 -3.73 1.89
C GLN A 67 5.44 -4.92 1.76
N ALA A 68 5.46 -5.85 2.72
CA ALA A 68 4.52 -6.97 2.74
C ALA A 68 3.05 -6.52 2.83
N ILE A 69 2.76 -5.47 3.61
CA ILE A 69 1.42 -4.85 3.67
C ILE A 69 1.03 -4.25 2.32
N TRP A 70 1.96 -3.56 1.65
CA TRP A 70 1.75 -3.01 0.30
C TRP A 70 1.40 -4.08 -0.74
N VAL A 71 2.10 -5.21 -0.74
CA VAL A 71 1.78 -6.33 -1.64
C VAL A 71 0.34 -6.81 -1.43
N LYS A 72 -0.02 -7.11 -0.18
CA LYS A 72 -1.36 -7.63 0.15
C LYS A 72 -2.48 -6.64 -0.17
N LEU A 73 -2.27 -5.33 0.04
CA LEU A 73 -3.32 -4.34 -0.20
C LEU A 73 -3.52 -4.07 -1.70
N LEU A 74 -2.45 -4.15 -2.49
CA LEU A 74 -2.52 -3.99 -3.95
C LEU A 74 -3.24 -5.18 -4.59
N GLU A 75 -2.96 -6.40 -4.11
CA GLU A 75 -3.71 -7.61 -4.49
C GLU A 75 -5.21 -7.45 -4.19
N ARG A 76 -5.58 -7.04 -2.97
CA ARG A 76 -6.97 -6.74 -2.59
C ARG A 76 -7.62 -5.69 -3.48
N ALA A 77 -6.86 -4.68 -3.91
CA ALA A 77 -7.35 -3.60 -4.74
C ALA A 77 -7.40 -3.93 -6.25
N GLY A 78 -6.86 -5.08 -6.66
CA GLY A 78 -6.69 -5.41 -8.08
C GLY A 78 -5.73 -4.48 -8.81
N VAL A 79 -4.76 -3.89 -8.10
CA VAL A 79 -3.75 -2.97 -8.66
C VAL A 79 -2.42 -3.71 -8.80
N ALA A 80 -1.80 -3.60 -9.97
CA ALA A 80 -0.49 -4.21 -10.21
C ALA A 80 0.58 -3.61 -9.29
N HIS A 81 1.45 -4.46 -8.73
CA HIS A 81 2.58 -3.98 -7.95
C HIS A 81 3.60 -3.28 -8.86
N PRO A 82 4.08 -2.06 -8.53
CA PRO A 82 4.98 -1.32 -9.41
C PRO A 82 6.24 -2.09 -9.79
N ALA A 83 6.83 -2.84 -8.84
CA ALA A 83 8.00 -3.67 -9.13
C ALA A 83 7.73 -4.85 -10.08
N GLN A 84 6.48 -5.32 -10.22
CA GLN A 84 6.12 -6.38 -11.16
C GLN A 84 5.95 -5.86 -12.59
N VAL A 85 5.63 -4.57 -12.76
CA VAL A 85 5.40 -3.95 -14.08
C VAL A 85 6.70 -3.70 -14.84
N VAL A 86 7.83 -3.55 -14.15
CA VAL A 86 9.15 -3.28 -14.78
C VAL A 86 9.82 -4.57 -15.29
N SER A 87 9.27 -5.75 -14.99
CA SER A 87 9.80 -7.05 -15.40
C SER A 87 9.16 -7.61 -16.68
N SER A 88 8.61 -6.76 -17.55
CA SER A 88 7.97 -7.15 -18.82
C SER A 88 8.43 -6.31 -19.99
#